data_AF-A0A1G2IAG2-F1
#
_entry.id   AF-A0A1G2IAG2-F1
#
_cell.length_a   1.000
_cell.length_b   1.000
_cell.length_c   1.000
_cell.angle_alpha   90.00
_cell.angle_beta   90.00
_cell.angle_gamma   90.00
#
_symmetry.space_group_name_H-M   'P 1'
#
loop_
_entity.id
_entity.type
_entity.pdbx_description
1 polymer ?
#
loop_
_entity_poly.entity_id
_entity_poly.type
_entity_poly.pdbx_seq_one_letter_code
_entity_poly.pdbx_strand_id
1 'polypeptide(L)' 'MIIIAFLEQDVDIDAVASKIRKLNYEVAIRYHVRVLRINVLNNSKDEALKKIRSVQGVKSANSDVVICEFDSEKEIC' A
#
# COMPACT_ATOMS: atom_id res chain seq x y z
N MET A 1 -0.37 5.85 11.20
CA MET A 1 -1.59 5.37 10.50
C MET A 1 -1.20 4.36 9.43
N ILE A 2 -2.10 3.43 9.07
CA ILE A 2 -1.85 2.43 8.02
C ILE A 2 -2.63 2.82 6.76
N ILE A 3 -1.96 2.79 5.61
CA ILE A 3 -2.56 2.92 4.27
C ILE A 3 -2.19 1.69 3.47
N ILE A 4 -3.17 1.10 2.80
CA ILE A 4 -3.02 0.00 1.87
C ILE A 4 -3.09 0.55 0.45
N ALA A 5 -2.03 0.35 -0.32
CA ALA A 5 -2.00 0.69 -1.73
C ALA A 5 -2.08 -0.58 -2.58
N PHE A 6 -3.05 -0.61 -3.49
CA PHE A 6 -3.20 -1.65 -4.50
C PHE A 6 -2.43 -1.25 -5.74
N LEU A 7 -1.70 -2.21 -6.30
CA LEU A 7 -0.85 -1.99 -7.46
C LEU A 7 -1.54 -2.45 -8.75
N GLU A 8 -1.10 -1.92 -9.89
CA GLU A 8 -1.51 -2.40 -11.21
C GLU A 8 -0.96 -3.81 -11.50
N GLN A 9 -1.46 -4.49 -12.54
CA GLN A 9 -1.04 -5.87 -12.81
C GLN A 9 0.39 -6.01 -13.36
N ASP A 10 0.92 -4.99 -14.03
CA ASP A 10 2.20 -5.09 -14.75
C ASP A 10 3.27 -4.16 -14.16
N VAL A 11 3.20 -3.90 -12.85
CA VAL A 11 4.14 -2.99 -12.18
C VAL A 11 5.07 -3.73 -11.25
N ASP A 12 6.32 -3.27 -11.25
CA ASP A 12 7.33 -3.72 -10.33
C ASP A 12 7.01 -3.18 -8.92
N ILE A 13 6.67 -4.12 -8.02
CA ILE A 13 6.28 -3.84 -6.64
C ILE A 13 7.40 -3.14 -5.88
N ASP A 14 8.65 -3.56 -6.08
CA ASP A 14 9.82 -2.97 -5.43
C ASP A 14 10.09 -1.56 -5.96
N ALA A 15 9.89 -1.33 -7.25
CA ALA A 15 9.99 0.00 -7.84
C ALA A 15 8.94 0.96 -7.26
N VAL A 16 7.68 0.51 -7.10
CA VAL A 16 6.63 1.32 -6.45
C VAL A 16 6.95 1.53 -4.97
N ALA A 17 7.35 0.48 -4.25
CA ALA A 17 7.70 0.58 -2.84
C ALA A 17 8.87 1.55 -2.60
N SER A 18 9.88 1.55 -3.46
CA SER A 18 11.01 2.49 -3.43
C SER A 18 10.55 3.93 -3.63
N LYS A 19 9.63 4.19 -4.57
CA LYS A 19 9.04 5.54 -4.76
C LYS A 19 8.27 6.00 -3.51
N ILE A 20 7.55 5.11 -2.85
CA ILE A 20 6.79 5.44 -1.63
C ILE A 20 7.72 5.65 -0.43
N ARG A 21 8.79 4.86 -0.28
CA ARG A 21 9.81 5.07 0.77
C ARG A 21 10.46 6.45 0.68
N LYS A 22 10.65 7.00 -0.54
CA LYS A 22 11.15 8.37 -0.75
C LYS A 22 10.23 9.47 -0.20
N LEU A 23 8.98 9.13 0.14
CA LEU A 23 8.03 10.05 0.79
C LEU A 23 8.19 10.08 2.32
N ASN A 24 9.24 9.46 2.87
CA ASN A 24 9.46 9.24 4.30
C ASN A 24 8.34 8.42 4.97
N TYR A 25 7.80 7.43 4.25
CA TYR A 25 6.86 6.47 4.79
C TYR A 25 7.53 5.11 4.94
N GLU A 26 7.17 4.38 5.99
CA GLU A 26 7.60 3.00 6.17
C GLU A 26 6.73 2.09 5.31
N VAL A 27 7.34 1.26 4.46
CA VAL A 27 6.60 0.42 3.50
C VAL A 27 6.95 -1.05 3.71
N ALA A 28 5.94 -1.83 4.07
CA ALA A 28 5.99 -3.29 4.10
C ALA A 28 5.29 -3.86 2.86
N ILE A 29 5.98 -4.76 2.16
CA ILE A 29 5.50 -5.36 0.92
C ILE A 29 4.82 -6.70 1.25
N ARG A 30 3.59 -6.92 0.79
CA ARG A 30 2.89 -8.21 0.86
C ARG A 30 2.72 -8.76 -0.56
N TYR A 31 3.62 -9.66 -0.97
CA TYR A 31 3.70 -10.17 -2.34
C TYR A 31 2.46 -10.98 -2.78
N HIS A 32 1.75 -11.62 -1.85
CA HIS A 32 0.62 -12.48 -2.20
C HIS A 32 -0.59 -11.75 -2.81
N VAL A 33 -0.75 -10.45 -2.53
CA VAL A 33 -1.95 -9.70 -2.96
C VAL A 33 -1.58 -8.48 -3.82
N ARG A 34 -0.30 -8.31 -4.18
CA ARG A 34 0.21 -7.10 -4.87
C ARG A 34 -0.24 -5.81 -4.18
N VAL A 35 -0.16 -5.81 -2.86
CA VAL A 35 -0.50 -4.68 -2.00
C VAL A 35 0.72 -4.21 -1.22
N LEU A 36 0.80 -2.89 -1.02
CA LEU A 36 1.78 -2.27 -0.15
C LEU A 36 1.09 -1.81 1.11
N ARG A 37 1.59 -2.27 2.26
CA ARG A 37 1.20 -1.76 3.58
C ARG A 37 2.13 -0.62 3.93
N ILE A 38 1.58 0.58 4.04
CA ILE A 38 2.32 1.82 4.19
C ILE A 38 1.99 2.41 5.56
N ASN A 39 2.99 2.49 6.42
CA ASN A 39 2.94 3.16 7.70
C ASN A 39 3.31 4.64 7.52
N VAL A 40 2.33 5.50 7.76
CA VAL A 40 2.48 6.95 7.71
C VAL A 40 2.63 7.47 9.13
N LEU A 41 3.76 8.12 9.40
CA LEU A 41 4.14 8.59 10.74
C LEU A 41 3.68 10.03 11.00
N ASN A 42 3.95 10.97 10.08
CA ASN A 42 3.81 12.42 10.34
C ASN A 42 2.89 13.19 9.38
N ASN A 43 2.20 12.52 8.46
CA ASN A 43 1.30 13.20 7.50
C ASN A 43 -0.16 12.97 7.85
N SER A 44 -1.00 13.93 7.46
CA SER A 44 -2.45 13.77 7.48
C SER A 44 -2.87 12.65 6.51
N LYS A 45 -4.00 11.99 6.82
CA LYS A 45 -4.54 10.88 6.04
C LYS A 45 -4.73 11.27 4.57
N ASP A 46 -5.41 12.39 4.32
CA ASP A 46 -5.70 12.88 2.98
C ASP A 46 -4.44 13.25 2.18
N GLU A 47 -3.46 13.89 2.82
CA GLU A 47 -2.21 14.26 2.16
C GLU A 47 -1.40 13.01 1.78
N ALA A 48 -1.30 12.05 2.70
CA ALA A 48 -0.61 10.80 2.44
C ALA A 48 -1.30 9.98 1.34
N LEU A 49 -2.63 9.88 1.36
CA LEU A 49 -3.41 9.24 0.31
C LEU A 49 -3.18 9.91 -1.06
N LYS A 50 -3.18 11.24 -1.10
CA LYS A 50 -2.93 12.01 -2.34
C LYS A 50 -1.53 11.73 -2.88
N LYS A 51 -0.51 11.73 -2.01
CA LYS A 51 0.88 11.44 -2.39
C LYS A 51 1.04 10.01 -2.91
N ILE A 52 0.48 9.02 -2.20
CA ILE A 52 0.56 7.61 -2.57
C ILE A 52 -0.17 7.33 -3.88
N ARG A 53 -1.38 7.87 -4.08
CA ARG A 53 -2.13 7.74 -5.34
C ARG A 53 -1.43 8.40 -6.54
N SER A 54 -0.57 9.38 -6.29
CA SER A 54 0.21 10.03 -7.35
C SER A 54 1.43 9.22 -7.77
N VAL A 55 1.76 8.13 -7.06
CA VAL A 55 2.87 7.25 -7.43
C VAL A 55 2.44 6.37 -8.60
N GLN A 56 3.15 6.50 -9.72
CA GLN A 56 2.93 5.67 -10.91
C GLN A 56 3.04 4.18 -10.56
N GLY A 57 1.99 3.43 -10.91
CA GLY A 57 1.81 2.00 -10.63
C GLY A 57 0.93 1.70 -9.42
N VAL A 58 0.49 2.72 -8.67
CA VAL A 58 -0.56 2.59 -7.67
C VAL A 58 -1.93 2.74 -8.36
N LYS A 59 -2.72 1.67 -8.34
CA LYS A 59 -4.10 1.64 -8.84
C LYS A 59 -5.07 2.33 -7.89
N SER A 60 -4.93 2.05 -6.59
CA SER A 60 -5.75 2.66 -5.53
C SER A 60 -5.02 2.69 -4.20
N ALA A 61 -5.43 3.58 -3.29
CA ALA A 61 -4.91 3.62 -1.94
C ALA A 61 -6.03 3.96 -0.95
N ASN A 62 -6.10 3.20 0.14
CA ASN A 62 -7.16 3.25 1.13
C ASN A 62 -6.59 3.03 2.54
N SER A 63 -7.11 3.72 3.54
CA SER A 63 -6.69 3.59 4.95
C SER A 63 -7.63 2.75 5.83
N ASP A 64 -8.80 2.41 5.29
CA ASP A 64 -9.90 1.75 6.02
C ASP A 64 -10.14 0.33 5.48
N VAL A 65 -9.19 -0.18 4.69
CA VAL A 65 -9.27 -1.53 4.12
C VAL A 65 -8.81 -2.52 5.17
N VAL A 66 -9.76 -3.35 5.60
CA VAL A 66 -9.46 -4.64 6.24
C VAL A 66 -8.84 -5.50 5.14
N ILE A 67 -7.51 -5.67 5.18
CA ILE A 67 -6.89 -6.75 4.41
C ILE A 67 -7.27 -8.02 5.16
N CYS A 68 -8.28 -8.73 4.66
CA CYS A 68 -8.47 -10.12 5.05
C CYS A 68 -7.19 -10.85 4.67
N GLU A 69 -6.41 -11.29 5.66
CA GLU A 69 -5.25 -12.13 5.42
C GLU A 69 -5.80 -13.44 4.83
N PHE A 70 -5.62 -13.62 3.52
CA PHE A 70 -5.78 -14.91 2.87
C PHE A 70 -4.61 -15.78 3.31
N ASP A 71 -4.71 -16.35 4.51
CA ASP A 71 -3.99 -17.56 4.86
C ASP A 71 -4.58 -18.66 3.99
N SER A 72 -3.75 -19.39 3.24
CA SER A 72 -4.14 -20.27 2.13
C SER A 72 -5.10 -21.43 2.48
N GLU A 73 -5.68 -21.46 3.67
CA GLU A 73 -6.58 -22.52 4.13
C GLU A 73 -7.92 -22.04 4.71
N LYS A 74 -8.11 -20.79 5.14
CA LYS A 74 -9.43 -20.27 5.58
C LYS A 74 -9.56 -18.75 5.45
N GLU A 75 -10.68 -18.31 4.87
CA GLU A 75 -11.14 -16.93 4.91
C GLU A 75 -11.65 -16.61 6.33
N ILE A 76 -11.00 -15.69 7.04
CA ILE A 76 -11.52 -15.17 8.31
C ILE A 76 -11.74 -13.67 8.10
N CYS A 77 -13.02 -13.28 8.04
CA CYS A 77 -13.50 -11.90 8.05
C CYS A 77 -13.96 -11.51 9.46
#